data_AF-A0A950F786-F1
#
_entry.id   AF-A0A950F786-F1
#
_cell.length_a   1.000
_cell.length_b   1.000
_cell.length_c   1.000
_cell.angle_alpha   90.00
_cell.angle_beta   90.00
_cell.angle_gamma   90.00
#
_symmetry.space_group_name_H-M   'P 1'
#
loop_
_entity.id
_entity.type
_entity.pdbx_description
1 polymer ?
#
loop_
_entity_poly.entity_id
_entity_poly.type
_entity_poly.pdbx_seq_one_letter_code
_entity_poly.pdbx_strand_id
1 'polypeptide(L)'
;EPIKPPAGVDTQRLAGVIFAEADAKPEGDDERHAIGWAFINSVVHVNQLCSGKICPKLTSAQRKFICSRDTTDLGGTILASIKAGSVAYGKARWNLVMKADAMRPEAELKKLNPLEREALRRAIRAAVSVRKGENRHPGLRFNKSPSHPPGSRWEKAEQIGPHTFWKFKPGLECGEWK
;
A
#
# COMPACT_ATOMS: atom_id res chain seq x y z
N GLU A 1 -11.64 20.72 -12.72
CA GLU A 1 -10.40 20.26 -13.38
C GLU A 1 -10.56 18.83 -13.91
N PRO A 2 -10.09 18.51 -15.13
CA PRO A 2 -10.16 17.13 -15.65
C PRO A 2 -9.31 16.15 -14.81
N ILE A 3 -9.76 14.90 -14.66
CA ILE A 3 -8.96 13.83 -14.05
C ILE A 3 -8.01 13.31 -15.12
N LYS A 4 -6.71 13.58 -14.95
CA LYS A 4 -5.68 13.04 -15.83
C LYS A 4 -4.99 11.86 -15.13
N PRO A 5 -5.13 10.62 -15.63
CA PRO A 5 -4.35 9.50 -15.13
C PRO A 5 -2.85 9.81 -15.16
N PRO A 6 -2.09 9.49 -14.10
CA PRO A 6 -0.64 9.67 -14.10
C PRO A 6 0.00 8.74 -15.15
N ALA A 7 1.10 9.16 -15.77
CA ALA A 7 1.71 8.39 -16.86
C ALA A 7 2.32 7.04 -16.41
N GLY A 8 2.77 6.93 -15.16
CA GLY A 8 3.41 5.73 -14.63
C GLY A 8 2.40 4.70 -14.13
N VAL A 9 2.50 3.46 -14.60
CA VAL A 9 1.62 2.34 -14.22
C VAL A 9 1.58 2.11 -12.70
N ASP A 10 2.73 2.16 -12.03
CA ASP A 10 2.78 2.01 -10.58
C ASP A 10 2.13 3.18 -9.84
N THR A 11 2.26 4.40 -10.37
CA THR A 11 1.56 5.58 -9.81
C THR A 11 0.05 5.46 -10.00
N GLN A 12 -0.42 4.93 -11.13
CA GLN A 12 -1.83 4.64 -11.36
C GLN A 12 -2.37 3.60 -10.37
N ARG A 13 -1.64 2.50 -10.18
CA ARG A 13 -1.99 1.46 -9.20
C ARG A 13 -2.04 2.00 -7.78
N LEU A 14 -1.06 2.83 -7.41
CA LEU A 14 -1.00 3.47 -6.10
C LEU A 14 -2.17 4.45 -5.90
N ALA A 15 -2.52 5.24 -6.92
CA ALA A 15 -3.69 6.11 -6.87
C ALA A 15 -5.00 5.31 -6.73
N GLY A 16 -5.11 4.19 -7.44
CA GLY A 16 -6.26 3.29 -7.35
C GLY A 16 -6.44 2.73 -5.94
N VAL A 17 -5.36 2.25 -5.32
CA VAL A 17 -5.45 1.68 -3.97
C VAL A 17 -5.69 2.74 -2.90
N ILE A 18 -5.08 3.93 -3.02
CA ILE A 18 -5.36 5.05 -2.12
C ILE A 18 -6.82 5.47 -2.21
N PHE A 19 -7.38 5.57 -3.42
CA PHE A 19 -8.80 5.88 -3.61
C PHE A 19 -9.71 4.81 -3.00
N ALA A 20 -9.30 3.55 -3.09
CA ALA A 20 -10.11 2.41 -2.67
C ALA A 20 -10.12 2.22 -1.14
N GLU A 21 -9.03 2.54 -0.46
CA GLU A 21 -8.86 2.33 0.99
C GLU A 21 -9.13 3.62 1.81
N ALA A 22 -8.87 4.82 1.27
CA ALA A 22 -9.06 6.05 2.04
C ALA A 22 -10.55 6.36 2.27
N ASP A 23 -10.85 7.02 3.40
CA ASP A 23 -12.18 7.57 3.62
C ASP A 23 -12.56 8.53 2.48
N ALA A 24 -13.79 8.42 2.00
CA ALA A 24 -14.36 9.32 0.99
C ALA A 24 -14.49 10.75 1.50
N LYS A 25 -14.42 10.98 2.82
CA LYS A 25 -14.46 12.31 3.42
C LYS A 25 -13.34 13.23 2.90
N PRO A 26 -13.63 14.53 2.74
CA PRO A 26 -12.73 15.50 2.14
C PRO A 26 -11.61 15.99 3.07
N GLU A 27 -11.53 15.52 4.31
CA GLU A 27 -10.62 16.05 5.32
C GLU A 27 -9.21 15.46 5.18
N GLY A 28 -8.20 16.32 4.95
CA GLY A 28 -6.77 16.00 5.05
C GLY A 28 -6.23 14.98 4.03
N ASP A 29 -5.05 15.25 3.45
CA ASP A 29 -4.39 14.28 2.58
C ASP A 29 -3.49 13.30 3.36
N ASP A 30 -3.36 13.45 4.68
CA ASP A 30 -2.43 12.66 5.51
C ASP A 30 -2.73 11.16 5.47
N GLU A 31 -4.01 10.77 5.59
CA GLU A 31 -4.43 9.37 5.46
C GLU A 31 -4.04 8.78 4.09
N ARG A 32 -4.27 9.55 3.02
CA ARG A 32 -3.96 9.13 1.64
C ARG A 32 -2.46 8.96 1.44
N HIS A 33 -1.65 9.84 2.01
CA HIS A 33 -0.19 9.70 2.03
C HIS A 33 0.24 8.48 2.85
N ALA A 34 -0.35 8.26 4.03
CA ALA A 34 -0.05 7.12 4.89
C ALA A 34 -0.35 5.78 4.19
N ILE A 35 -1.52 5.65 3.53
CA ILE A 35 -1.88 4.49 2.71
C ILE A 35 -0.85 4.28 1.59
N GLY A 36 -0.51 5.34 0.85
CA GLY A 36 0.48 5.26 -0.22
C GLY A 36 1.85 4.79 0.26
N TRP A 37 2.33 5.38 1.36
CA TRP A 37 3.59 4.99 1.98
C TRP A 37 3.58 3.56 2.50
N ALA A 38 2.46 3.06 3.00
CA ALA A 38 2.37 1.68 3.48
C ALA A 38 2.63 0.64 2.38
N PHE A 39 2.07 0.84 1.18
CA PHE A 39 2.35 -0.05 0.05
C PHE A 39 3.79 0.08 -0.44
N ILE A 40 4.35 1.29 -0.49
CA ILE A 40 5.75 1.54 -0.88
C ILE A 40 6.71 0.90 0.13
N ASN A 41 6.46 1.06 1.43
CA ASN A 41 7.26 0.48 2.50
C ASN A 41 7.25 -1.04 2.47
N SER A 42 6.11 -1.65 2.15
CA SER A 42 6.01 -3.08 1.94
C SER A 42 6.93 -3.53 0.80
N VAL A 43 6.91 -2.83 -0.34
CA VAL A 43 7.80 -3.10 -1.48
C VAL A 43 9.26 -2.96 -1.11
N VAL A 44 9.63 -1.84 -0.50
CA VAL A 44 11.01 -1.59 -0.07
C VAL A 44 11.48 -2.68 0.87
N HIS A 45 10.65 -3.06 1.83
CA HIS A 45 11.01 -4.09 2.80
C HIS A 45 11.19 -5.46 2.18
N VAL A 46 10.23 -5.93 1.37
CA VAL A 46 10.33 -7.23 0.71
C VAL A 46 11.61 -7.28 -0.13
N ASN A 47 11.93 -6.21 -0.86
CA ASN A 47 13.17 -6.12 -1.64
C ASN A 47 14.43 -6.13 -0.75
N GLN A 48 14.41 -5.46 0.40
CA GLN A 48 15.50 -5.50 1.37
C GLN A 48 15.67 -6.88 2.04
N LEU A 49 14.57 -7.60 2.27
CA LEU A 49 14.57 -8.97 2.78
C LEU A 49 15.17 -9.92 1.74
N CYS A 50 14.72 -9.82 0.48
CA CYS A 50 15.20 -10.65 -0.62
C CYS A 50 16.67 -10.42 -0.97
N SER A 51 17.15 -9.19 -0.83
CA SER A 51 18.57 -8.86 -1.00
C SER A 51 19.44 -9.21 0.23
N GLY A 52 18.84 -9.69 1.33
CA GLY A 52 19.56 -10.04 2.55
C GLY A 52 20.06 -8.83 3.35
N LYS A 53 19.65 -7.61 3.00
CA LYS A 53 20.09 -6.38 3.69
C LYS A 53 19.62 -6.32 5.15
N ILE A 54 18.40 -6.77 5.42
CA ILE A 54 17.81 -6.74 6.77
C ILE A 54 17.96 -8.07 7.53
N CYS A 55 18.04 -9.19 6.80
CA CYS A 55 18.25 -10.51 7.39
C CYS A 55 19.42 -11.23 6.71
N PRO A 56 20.67 -10.83 6.99
CA PRO A 56 21.84 -11.43 6.37
C PRO A 56 21.99 -12.92 6.72
N LYS A 57 21.53 -13.31 7.91
CA LYS A 57 21.61 -14.69 8.44
C LYS A 57 20.69 -15.70 7.74
N LEU A 58 19.69 -15.25 6.98
CA LEU A 58 18.84 -16.18 6.23
C LEU A 58 19.68 -16.93 5.18
N THR A 59 19.42 -18.23 5.01
CA THR A 59 20.04 -18.99 3.92
C THR A 59 19.46 -18.58 2.56
N SER A 60 20.18 -18.88 1.48
CA SER A 60 19.69 -18.62 0.12
C SER A 60 18.39 -19.37 -0.19
N ALA A 61 18.19 -20.57 0.37
CA ALA A 61 16.95 -21.32 0.23
C ALA A 61 15.77 -20.65 0.96
N GLN A 62 15.97 -20.18 2.20
CA GLN A 62 14.95 -19.44 2.95
C GLN A 62 14.60 -18.11 2.28
N ARG A 63 15.60 -17.34 1.81
CA ARG A 63 15.34 -16.13 1.02
C ARG A 63 14.57 -16.44 -0.25
N LYS A 64 14.96 -17.49 -0.98
CA LYS A 64 14.26 -17.90 -2.21
C LYS A 64 12.81 -18.30 -1.93
N PHE A 65 12.51 -18.98 -0.82
CA PHE A 65 11.14 -19.31 -0.42
C PHE A 65 10.30 -18.06 -0.18
N ILE A 66 10.77 -17.15 0.68
CA ILE A 66 10.09 -15.87 1.01
C ILE A 66 9.89 -15.00 -0.24
N CYS A 67 10.84 -15.04 -1.16
CA CYS A 67 10.88 -14.20 -2.36
C CYS A 67 10.43 -14.94 -3.63
N SER A 68 9.98 -16.19 -3.51
CA SER A 68 9.54 -16.96 -4.67
C SER A 68 8.25 -16.36 -5.21
N ARG A 69 8.35 -15.83 -6.43
CA ARG A 69 7.25 -15.13 -7.11
C ARG A 69 6.12 -16.05 -7.57
N ASP A 70 6.32 -17.37 -7.49
CA ASP A 70 5.47 -18.36 -8.16
C ASP A 70 4.26 -18.83 -7.34
N THR A 71 4.18 -18.55 -6.04
CA THR A 71 2.99 -18.95 -5.24
C THR A 71 2.46 -17.90 -4.27
N THR A 72 3.30 -16.99 -3.77
CA THR A 72 2.87 -15.85 -2.94
C THR A 72 3.90 -14.73 -3.02
N ASP A 73 3.87 -13.89 -4.06
CA ASP A 73 4.63 -12.63 -4.05
C ASP A 73 4.02 -11.71 -2.99
N LEU A 74 4.65 -11.68 -1.81
CA LEU A 74 4.20 -10.92 -0.64
C LEU A 74 4.38 -9.40 -0.79
N GLY A 75 4.95 -8.91 -1.90
CA GLY A 75 4.99 -7.48 -2.18
C GLY A 75 6.24 -6.94 -2.86
N GLY A 76 7.00 -7.73 -3.63
CA GLY A 76 8.21 -7.24 -4.31
C GLY A 76 7.97 -6.16 -5.37
N THR A 77 6.70 -5.97 -5.78
CA THR A 77 6.23 -4.92 -6.68
C THR A 77 5.03 -4.20 -6.08
N ILE A 78 4.70 -2.99 -6.57
CA ILE A 78 3.50 -2.26 -6.12
C ILE A 78 2.23 -3.09 -6.33
N LEU A 79 2.12 -3.77 -7.48
CA LEU A 79 0.98 -4.62 -7.76
C LEU A 79 0.89 -5.81 -6.80
N ALA A 80 2.01 -6.49 -6.54
CA ALA A 80 2.04 -7.60 -5.60
C ALA A 80 1.67 -7.12 -4.18
N SER A 81 2.20 -5.98 -3.77
CA SER A 81 1.91 -5.35 -2.47
C SER A 81 0.43 -4.99 -2.34
N ILE A 82 -0.20 -4.50 -3.41
CA ILE A 82 -1.64 -4.24 -3.45
C ILE A 82 -2.45 -5.53 -3.36
N LYS A 83 -2.16 -6.53 -4.21
CA LYS A 83 -2.86 -7.83 -4.20
C LYS A 83 -2.75 -8.52 -2.84
N ALA A 84 -1.58 -8.43 -2.22
CA ALA A 84 -1.30 -9.04 -0.93
C ALA A 84 -1.77 -8.20 0.26
N GLY A 85 -1.92 -6.87 0.15
CA GLY A 85 -2.13 -5.98 1.31
C GLY A 85 -3.47 -5.26 1.33
N SER A 86 -4.09 -5.03 0.18
CA SER A 86 -5.33 -4.26 0.06
C SER A 86 -6.56 -5.14 0.27
N VAL A 87 -7.47 -4.71 1.14
CA VAL A 87 -8.78 -5.36 1.33
C VAL A 87 -9.76 -4.91 0.25
N ALA A 88 -9.56 -3.72 -0.32
CA ALA A 88 -10.41 -3.16 -1.37
C ALA A 88 -10.05 -3.62 -2.79
N TYR A 89 -8.88 -4.24 -3.00
CA TYR A 89 -8.44 -4.72 -4.33
C TYR A 89 -9.48 -5.65 -4.97
N GLY A 90 -9.83 -5.38 -6.23
CA GLY A 90 -10.84 -6.13 -6.99
C GLY A 90 -12.28 -5.94 -6.54
N LYS A 91 -12.55 -5.16 -5.47
CA LYS A 91 -13.90 -4.90 -4.95
C LYS A 91 -14.54 -3.67 -5.61
N ALA A 92 -15.81 -3.43 -5.29
CA ALA A 92 -16.62 -2.35 -5.87
C ALA A 92 -15.91 -1.00 -5.89
N ARG A 93 -15.31 -0.57 -4.76
CA ARG A 93 -14.60 0.71 -4.65
C ARG A 93 -13.40 0.79 -5.59
N TRP A 94 -12.53 -0.22 -5.61
CA TRP A 94 -11.41 -0.33 -6.56
C TRP A 94 -11.91 -0.30 -8.02
N ASN A 95 -12.94 -1.07 -8.32
CA ASN A 95 -13.49 -1.21 -9.67
C ASN A 95 -14.14 0.07 -10.22
N LEU A 96 -14.44 1.07 -9.39
CA LEU A 96 -14.89 2.39 -9.84
C LEU A 96 -13.82 3.10 -10.68
N VAL A 97 -12.56 2.94 -10.32
CA VAL A 97 -11.44 3.71 -10.92
C VAL A 97 -10.41 2.83 -11.62
N MET A 98 -10.43 1.52 -11.34
CA MET A 98 -9.55 0.52 -11.92
C MET A 98 -10.35 -0.50 -12.75
N LYS A 99 -9.72 -0.99 -13.83
CA LYS A 99 -10.15 -2.16 -14.60
C LYS A 99 -9.03 -3.19 -14.53
N ALA A 100 -9.27 -4.28 -13.79
CA ALA A 100 -8.22 -5.19 -13.35
C ALA A 100 -7.07 -4.43 -12.64
N ASP A 101 -5.87 -4.44 -13.21
CA ASP A 101 -4.64 -3.86 -12.65
C ASP A 101 -4.27 -2.49 -13.25
N ALA A 102 -5.15 -1.91 -14.08
CA ALA A 102 -4.93 -0.66 -14.80
C ALA A 102 -6.01 0.38 -14.45
N MET A 103 -5.62 1.66 -14.38
CA MET A 103 -6.57 2.75 -14.16
C MET A 103 -7.46 2.91 -15.39
N ARG A 104 -8.76 3.15 -15.17
CA ARG A 104 -9.71 3.35 -16.25
C ARG A 104 -9.32 4.57 -17.10
N PRO A 105 -9.65 4.58 -18.41
CA PRO A 105 -9.41 5.74 -19.26
C PRO A 105 -10.11 7.00 -18.75
N GLU A 106 -9.54 8.17 -19.05
CA GLU A 106 -10.09 9.47 -18.64
C GLU A 106 -11.58 9.64 -18.99
N ALA A 107 -12.01 9.17 -20.16
CA ALA A 107 -13.41 9.23 -20.59
C ALA A 107 -14.37 8.46 -19.66
N GLU A 108 -13.92 7.37 -19.04
CA GLU A 108 -14.70 6.62 -18.06
C GLU A 108 -14.66 7.31 -16.69
N LEU A 109 -13.49 7.78 -16.26
CA LEU A 109 -13.33 8.47 -14.97
C LEU A 109 -14.13 9.78 -14.88
N LYS A 110 -14.39 10.43 -16.02
CA LYS A 110 -15.25 11.63 -16.10
C LYS A 110 -16.71 11.36 -15.69
N LYS A 111 -17.18 10.11 -15.79
CA LYS A 111 -18.55 9.68 -15.46
C LYS A 111 -18.77 9.47 -13.96
N LEU A 112 -17.72 9.47 -13.16
CA LEU A 112 -17.82 9.41 -11.71
C LEU A 112 -18.60 10.63 -11.19
N ASN A 113 -19.35 10.44 -10.10
CA ASN A 113 -20.05 11.55 -9.45
C ASN A 113 -19.04 12.59 -8.90
N PRO A 114 -19.46 13.83 -8.60
CA PRO A 114 -18.55 14.88 -8.16
C PRO A 114 -17.67 14.54 -6.95
N LEU A 115 -18.23 13.86 -5.95
CA LEU A 115 -17.50 13.46 -4.74
C LEU A 115 -16.42 12.43 -5.06
N GLU A 116 -16.75 11.42 -5.86
CA GLU A 116 -15.80 10.40 -6.30
C GLU A 116 -14.67 10.96 -7.15
N ARG A 117 -15.00 11.93 -8.01
CA ARG A 117 -13.99 12.60 -8.82
C ARG A 117 -12.99 13.34 -7.95
N GLU A 118 -13.46 14.03 -6.91
CA GLU A 118 -12.56 14.75 -6.02
C GLU A 118 -11.72 13.80 -5.16
N ALA A 119 -12.33 12.74 -4.60
CA ALA A 119 -11.61 11.69 -3.90
C ALA A 119 -10.50 11.07 -4.77
N LEU A 120 -10.79 10.80 -6.04
CA LEU A 120 -9.80 10.28 -6.99
C LEU A 120 -8.69 11.29 -7.31
N ARG A 121 -9.02 12.58 -7.51
CA ARG A 121 -7.98 13.61 -7.71
C ARG A 121 -7.02 13.68 -6.55
N ARG A 122 -7.54 13.66 -5.32
CA ARG A 122 -6.73 13.66 -4.09
C ARG A 122 -5.88 12.40 -3.99
N ALA A 123 -6.43 11.24 -4.33
CA ALA A 123 -5.67 10.00 -4.39
C ALA A 123 -4.53 10.05 -5.42
N ILE A 124 -4.76 10.63 -6.61
CA ILE A 124 -3.72 10.83 -7.63
C ILE A 124 -2.63 11.78 -7.13
N ARG A 125 -3.00 12.91 -6.52
CA ARG A 125 -2.05 13.86 -5.93
C ARG A 125 -1.18 13.19 -4.87
N ALA A 126 -1.79 12.45 -3.94
CA ALA A 126 -1.07 11.69 -2.91
C ALA A 126 -0.15 10.63 -3.52
N ALA A 127 -0.61 9.86 -4.52
CA ALA A 127 0.21 8.86 -5.20
C ALA A 127 1.44 9.48 -5.89
N VAL A 128 1.27 10.61 -6.57
CA VAL A 128 2.39 11.34 -7.20
C VAL A 128 3.36 11.87 -6.14
N SER A 129 2.83 12.45 -5.06
CA SER A 129 3.62 12.95 -3.93
C SER A 129 4.44 11.83 -3.29
N VAL A 130 3.83 10.71 -2.93
CA VAL A 130 4.51 9.53 -2.36
C VAL A 130 5.57 8.96 -3.29
N ARG A 131 5.33 8.94 -4.61
CA ARG A 131 6.30 8.43 -5.59
C ARG A 131 7.52 9.33 -5.79
N LYS A 132 7.40 10.64 -5.52
CA LYS A 132 8.47 11.63 -5.69
C LYS A 132 9.13 12.04 -4.38
N GLY A 133 8.40 11.95 -3.28
CA GLY A 133 8.78 12.48 -2.00
C GLY A 133 9.77 11.58 -1.26
N GLU A 134 10.42 12.17 -0.28
CA GLU A 134 11.14 11.42 0.74
C GLU A 134 10.13 10.77 1.69
N ASN A 135 10.41 9.53 2.08
CA ASN A 135 9.54 8.77 2.96
C ASN A 135 9.51 9.36 4.36
N ARG A 136 8.50 10.19 4.64
CA ARG A 136 8.26 10.78 5.96
C ARG A 136 7.65 9.80 6.97
N HIS A 137 7.29 8.60 6.53
CA HIS A 137 6.68 7.57 7.38
C HIS A 137 7.43 6.23 7.28
N PRO A 138 8.73 6.19 7.68
CA PRO A 138 9.50 4.96 7.68
C PRO A 138 8.92 4.01 8.72
N GLY A 139 8.18 3.00 8.25
CA GLY A 139 7.67 1.93 9.12
C GLY A 139 6.19 1.58 8.96
N LEU A 140 5.36 2.41 8.31
CA LEU A 140 3.95 2.07 8.08
C LEU A 140 3.83 0.86 7.14
N ARG A 141 3.04 -0.15 7.51
CA ARG A 141 2.59 -1.26 6.64
C ARG A 141 1.20 -1.75 7.01
N PHE A 142 0.51 -2.38 6.06
CA PHE A 142 -0.76 -3.06 6.29
C PHE A 142 -0.60 -4.26 7.25
N ASN A 143 -1.52 -4.37 8.20
CA ASN A 143 -1.62 -5.50 9.12
C ASN A 143 -2.03 -6.79 8.39
N LYS A 144 -1.17 -7.81 8.45
CA LYS A 144 -1.55 -9.21 8.19
C LYS A 144 -0.88 -10.20 9.17
N SER A 145 -0.48 -9.75 10.37
CA SER A 145 0.08 -10.69 11.35
C SER A 145 -1.06 -11.40 12.11
N PRO A 146 -1.09 -12.74 12.16
CA PRO A 146 -2.05 -13.50 12.97
C PRO A 146 -1.87 -13.36 14.50
N SER A 147 -0.82 -12.68 14.98
CA SER A 147 -0.55 -12.58 16.42
C SER A 147 -0.20 -11.14 16.86
N HIS A 148 -1.26 -10.44 17.28
CA HIS A 148 -1.38 -9.32 18.23
C HIS A 148 -0.50 -8.02 18.16
N PRO A 149 -1.06 -6.86 18.59
CA PRO A 149 -0.36 -5.59 18.82
C PRO A 149 0.68 -5.60 19.96
N PRO A 150 1.67 -4.68 19.98
CA PRO A 150 2.41 -4.33 21.17
C PRO A 150 1.87 -3.03 21.83
N GLY A 151 0.97 -3.17 22.81
CA GLY A 151 0.80 -2.21 23.92
C GLY A 151 -0.20 -1.04 23.76
N SER A 152 -0.81 -0.68 24.89
CA SER A 152 -1.97 0.22 25.03
C SER A 152 -1.77 1.70 24.66
N ARG A 153 -0.52 2.14 24.48
CA ARG A 153 -0.23 3.55 24.16
C ARG A 153 -0.35 3.88 22.66
N TRP A 154 -0.30 2.86 21.79
CA TRP A 154 -0.42 3.01 20.33
C TRP A 154 -1.79 2.59 19.79
N GLU A 155 -2.60 1.87 20.57
CA GLU A 155 -4.00 1.52 20.27
C GLU A 155 -4.88 2.72 19.87
N LYS A 156 -4.62 3.91 20.43
CA LYS A 156 -5.39 5.13 20.11
C LYS A 156 -5.08 5.71 18.73
N ALA A 157 -3.88 5.50 18.20
CA ALA A 157 -3.55 5.87 16.81
C ALA A 157 -3.97 4.77 15.81
N GLU A 158 -4.14 3.54 16.30
CA GLU A 158 -4.44 2.33 15.53
C GLU A 158 -5.95 2.09 15.32
N GLN A 159 -6.83 2.75 16.08
CA GLN A 159 -8.29 2.58 15.99
C GLN A 159 -9.00 3.50 14.97
N ILE A 160 -8.28 4.32 14.21
CA ILE A 160 -8.90 5.36 13.37
C ILE A 160 -9.30 4.85 11.96
N GLY A 161 -9.10 3.58 11.63
CA GLY A 161 -9.71 3.03 10.41
C GLY A 161 -9.53 1.52 10.24
N PRO A 162 -10.22 0.90 9.28
CA PRO A 162 -10.07 -0.51 8.88
C PRO A 162 -8.66 -0.89 8.36
N HIS A 163 -7.70 0.02 8.48
CA HIS A 163 -6.30 -0.06 8.06
C HIS A 163 -5.40 0.19 9.27
N THR A 164 -5.24 -0.82 10.14
CA THR A 164 -4.23 -0.77 11.20
C THR A 164 -2.84 -0.79 10.54
N PHE A 165 -2.12 0.33 10.62
CA PHE A 165 -0.72 0.41 10.17
C PHE A 165 0.22 0.17 11.34
N TRP A 166 1.10 -0.83 11.26
CA TRP A 166 2.02 -1.16 12.35
C TRP A 166 3.40 -0.55 12.15
N LYS A 167 4.05 -0.12 13.25
CA LYS A 167 5.50 0.10 13.27
C LYS A 167 6.20 -1.25 13.25
N PHE A 168 7.12 -1.42 12.31
CA PHE A 168 7.92 -2.63 12.18
C PHE A 168 8.77 -2.91 13.44
N LYS A 169 8.79 -4.16 13.92
CA LYS A 169 9.80 -4.65 14.88
C LYS A 169 10.90 -5.38 14.09
N PRO A 170 12.13 -4.84 14.01
CA PRO A 170 13.24 -5.53 13.38
C PRO A 170 13.48 -6.92 13.99
N GLY A 171 13.67 -7.94 13.15
CA GLY A 171 14.04 -9.31 13.54
C GLY A 171 12.94 -10.38 13.43
N LEU A 172 11.65 -10.01 13.45
CA LEU A 172 10.54 -10.97 13.32
C LEU A 172 10.47 -11.59 11.91
N GLU A 173 10.79 -10.79 10.91
CA GLU A 173 10.90 -11.15 9.50
C GLU A 173 12.08 -12.10 9.21
N CYS A 174 13.04 -12.20 10.13
CA CYS A 174 14.19 -13.09 10.00
C CYS A 174 13.92 -14.50 10.57
N GLY A 175 12.72 -14.73 11.12
CA GLY A 175 12.37 -16.02 11.71
C GLY A 175 13.14 -16.35 13.00
N GLU A 176 13.71 -15.35 13.68
CA GLU A 176 14.30 -15.51 15.01
C GLU A 176 13.17 -15.68 16.06
N TRP A 177 12.47 -16.81 16.01
CA TRP A 177 11.68 -17.30 17.14
C TRP A 177 12.67 -17.83 18.17
N LYS A 178 12.91 -17.05 19.22
CA LYS A 178 13.45 -17.54 20.47
C LYS A 178 12.38 -17.45 21.54
#